data_AF-A0AA90H4N8-F1
#
_entry.id   AF-A0AA90H4N8-F1
#
_cell.length_a   1.000
_cell.length_b   1.000
_cell.length_c   1.000
_cell.angle_alpha   90.00
_cell.angle_beta   90.00
_cell.angle_gamma   90.00
#
_symmetry.space_group_name_H-M   'P 1'
#
loop_
_entity.id
_entity.type
_entity.pdbx_description
1 polymer ?
#
loop_
_entity_poly.entity_id
_entity_poly.type
_entity_poly.pdbx_seq_one_letter_code
_entity_poly.pdbx_strand_id
1 'polypeptide(L)'
;MLFRTFGWSLAITVVGLVFAGLVWGWTGLAVVAILSVLEVSLSFDNAVINAGILRKLNAFWQRIFLTVGVLIAVFGMRLLFPIVIVAITAKISPVEAVRVAIDQPDRYQHLVTNAHPAIAAFGGIFLLMIFLDFIFEDRDIRWLGWLEKPLAKLGKLDMLSVVVALIALLVAAVTVATAVPLDGAHGTVDKTATVLLAGVGGMIAYLIVGGISGYFEDQLEDEEDDGDDGEQPAGQDGPQAAAGAGGGRKNGKSMVGLAGKAAFFVFLYLEVIDASFSFDGVIGAFAITNQIFQMALGLGIGALYIRSLTVYLVRKGTLDDYVYLEHGAHYAIGALAVILLVTIKYEVNEVVTGLVGVVLIAAAYFSSVVRNRRHGENSGEPGERTEVTSGV
;
A
#
# COMPACT_ATOMS: atom_id res chain seq x y z
N MET A 1 13.88 21.01 6.76
CA MET A 1 12.98 20.11 6.00
C MET A 1 12.38 19.03 6.91
N LEU A 2 13.18 18.26 7.66
CA LEU A 2 12.67 17.20 8.54
C LEU A 2 11.57 17.67 9.51
N PHE A 3 11.80 18.76 10.24
CA PHE A 3 10.79 19.36 11.15
C PHE A 3 9.55 19.91 10.44
N ARG A 4 9.62 20.28 9.16
CA ARG A 4 8.43 20.74 8.39
C ARG A 4 7.57 19.56 7.95
N THR A 5 8.17 18.40 7.69
CA THR A 5 7.44 17.19 7.29
C THR A 5 6.90 16.43 8.51
N PHE A 6 7.72 16.25 9.55
CA PHE A 6 7.34 15.46 10.74
C PHE A 6 6.81 16.30 11.91
N GLY A 7 6.79 17.64 11.81
CA GLY A 7 6.43 18.52 12.92
C GLY A 7 5.03 18.26 13.48
N TRP A 8 4.04 18.07 12.59
CA TRP A 8 2.68 17.71 13.00
C TRP A 8 2.62 16.32 13.63
N SER A 9 3.31 15.34 13.06
CA SER A 9 3.35 13.97 13.56
C SER A 9 3.99 13.90 14.95
N LEU A 10 5.09 14.64 15.17
CA LEU A 10 5.72 14.81 16.49
C LEU A 10 4.78 15.48 17.49
N ALA A 11 4.11 16.57 17.10
CA ALA A 11 3.15 17.25 17.97
C ALA A 11 1.99 16.33 18.37
N ILE A 12 1.40 15.62 17.41
CA ILE A 12 0.32 14.65 17.65
C ILE A 12 0.81 13.49 18.52
N THR A 13 2.06 13.04 18.33
CA THR A 13 2.66 12.00 19.18
C THR A 13 2.77 12.46 20.62
N VAL A 14 3.33 13.65 20.87
CA VAL A 14 3.49 14.19 22.22
C VAL A 14 2.12 14.37 22.87
N VAL A 15 1.16 14.98 22.16
CA VAL A 15 -0.20 15.16 22.66
C VAL A 15 -0.88 13.82 22.94
N GLY A 16 -0.76 12.84 22.04
CA GLY A 16 -1.33 11.52 22.19
C GLY A 16 -0.72 10.73 23.35
N LEU A 17 0.60 10.75 23.52
CA LEU A 17 1.27 10.08 24.63
C LEU A 17 0.96 10.75 25.98
N VAL A 18 0.92 12.08 26.02
CA VAL A 18 0.49 12.81 27.23
C VAL A 18 -0.96 12.48 27.55
N PHE A 19 -1.85 12.51 26.57
CA PHE A 19 -3.24 12.10 26.74
C PHE A 19 -3.35 10.67 27.27
N ALA A 20 -2.60 9.73 26.69
CA ALA A 20 -2.57 8.35 27.16
C ALA A 20 -2.07 8.22 28.60
N GLY A 21 -1.03 8.97 28.97
CA GLY A 21 -0.51 9.02 30.34
C GLY A 21 -1.49 9.63 31.34
N LEU A 22 -2.27 10.63 30.92
CA LEU A 22 -3.26 11.30 31.78
C LEU A 22 -4.53 10.45 31.96
N VAL A 23 -5.00 9.78 30.91
CA VAL A 23 -6.27 9.03 30.93
C VAL A 23 -6.09 7.59 31.40
N TRP A 24 -5.01 6.93 30.98
CA TRP A 24 -4.76 5.52 31.23
C TRP A 24 -3.49 5.25 32.06
N GLY A 25 -2.87 6.30 32.62
CA GLY A 25 -1.67 6.18 33.44
C GLY A 25 -0.43 5.73 32.66
N TRP A 26 0.62 5.36 33.40
CA TRP A 26 1.89 4.92 32.82
C TRP A 26 1.78 3.67 31.96
N THR A 27 0.86 2.76 32.29
CA THR A 27 0.60 1.55 31.50
C THR A 27 0.02 1.90 30.14
N GLY A 28 -1.00 2.76 30.09
CA GLY A 28 -1.58 3.21 28.82
C GLY A 28 -0.61 4.01 27.97
N LEU A 29 0.23 4.86 28.58
CA LEU A 29 1.31 5.54 27.87
C LEU A 29 2.28 4.53 27.23
N ALA A 30 2.72 3.52 27.98
CA ALA A 30 3.61 2.49 27.47
C ALA A 30 2.98 1.69 26.33
N VAL A 31 1.71 1.28 26.48
CA VAL A 31 0.97 0.55 25.43
C VAL A 31 0.88 1.39 24.15
N VAL A 32 0.43 2.64 24.25
CA VAL A 32 0.32 3.53 23.07
C VAL A 32 1.68 3.75 22.43
N ALA A 33 2.74 3.96 23.22
CA ALA A 33 4.10 4.12 22.69
C ALA A 33 4.60 2.87 21.96
N ILE A 34 4.41 1.67 22.54
CA ILE A 34 4.79 0.40 21.92
C ILE A 34 4.02 0.20 20.62
N LEU A 35 2.71 0.42 20.62
CA LEU A 35 1.87 0.30 19.43
C LEU A 35 2.28 1.29 18.33
N SER A 36 2.62 2.53 18.68
CA SER A 36 3.13 3.50 17.72
C SER A 36 4.46 3.05 17.09
N VAL A 37 5.38 2.48 17.86
CA VAL A 37 6.65 1.96 17.34
C VAL A 37 6.44 0.71 16.49
N LEU A 38 5.59 -0.21 16.96
CA LEU A 38 5.20 -1.43 16.24
C LEU A 38 4.66 -1.07 14.86
N GLU A 39 3.70 -0.16 14.81
CA GLU A 39 3.07 0.28 13.57
C GLU A 39 4.07 0.91 12.60
N VAL A 40 4.97 1.78 13.08
CA VAL A 40 6.01 2.37 12.22
C VAL A 40 6.95 1.32 11.67
N SER A 41 7.24 0.28 12.45
CA SER A 41 8.16 -0.79 12.06
C SER A 41 7.51 -1.75 11.06
N LEU A 42 6.28 -2.18 11.31
CA LEU A 42 5.53 -3.10 10.43
C LEU A 42 5.07 -2.44 9.13
N SER A 43 4.92 -1.12 9.10
CA SER A 43 4.41 -0.41 7.91
C SER A 43 5.45 0.42 7.15
N PHE A 44 6.75 0.20 7.42
CA PHE A 44 7.81 0.97 6.77
C PHE A 44 7.95 0.70 5.28
N ASP A 45 7.93 -0.57 4.89
CA ASP A 45 7.88 -1.02 3.49
C ASP A 45 6.65 -0.46 2.76
N ASN A 46 5.50 -0.40 3.42
CA ASN A 46 4.28 0.22 2.88
C ASN A 46 4.50 1.70 2.57
N ALA A 47 5.27 2.40 3.40
CA ALA A 47 5.61 3.79 3.16
C ALA A 47 6.40 3.96 1.85
N VAL A 48 7.30 3.01 1.55
CA VAL A 48 8.14 3.00 0.34
C VAL A 48 7.32 2.70 -0.90
N ILE A 49 6.43 1.71 -0.85
CA ILE A 49 5.52 1.36 -1.95
C ILE A 49 4.58 2.51 -2.27
N ASN A 50 3.94 3.05 -1.24
CA ASN A 50 3.05 4.20 -1.41
C ASN A 50 3.81 5.39 -1.98
N ALA A 51 5.10 5.58 -1.64
CA ALA A 51 5.90 6.66 -2.19
C ALA A 51 6.20 6.43 -3.69
N GLY A 52 6.47 5.19 -4.09
CA GLY A 52 6.69 4.81 -5.49
C GLY A 52 5.50 5.07 -6.40
N ILE A 53 4.28 4.88 -5.88
CA ILE A 53 3.03 5.18 -6.59
C ILE A 53 2.72 6.68 -6.51
N LEU A 54 2.84 7.29 -5.32
CA LEU A 54 2.51 8.70 -5.08
C LEU A 54 3.36 9.67 -5.91
N ARG A 55 4.63 9.35 -6.19
CA ARG A 55 5.50 10.19 -7.04
C ARG A 55 4.99 10.30 -8.49
N LYS A 56 4.20 9.33 -8.97
CA LYS A 56 3.59 9.34 -10.32
C LYS A 56 2.38 10.28 -10.39
N LEU A 57 1.84 10.71 -9.24
CA LEU A 57 0.67 11.58 -9.16
C LEU A 57 1.06 13.05 -9.20
N ASN A 58 0.19 13.88 -9.79
CA ASN A 58 0.36 15.34 -9.77
C ASN A 58 0.22 15.93 -8.35
N ALA A 59 0.64 17.19 -8.19
CA ALA A 59 0.66 17.86 -6.88
C ALA A 59 -0.72 17.96 -6.19
N PHE A 60 -1.81 17.98 -6.95
CA PHE A 60 -3.17 18.00 -6.41
C PHE A 60 -3.50 16.67 -5.72
N TRP A 61 -3.27 15.55 -6.40
CA TRP A 61 -3.52 14.21 -5.85
C TRP A 61 -2.56 13.86 -4.73
N GLN A 62 -1.30 14.30 -4.81
CA GLN A 62 -0.38 14.21 -3.67
C GLN A 62 -0.93 14.93 -2.43
N ARG A 63 -1.60 16.08 -2.60
CA ARG A 63 -2.23 16.81 -1.49
C ARG A 63 -3.48 16.12 -0.96
N ILE A 64 -4.31 15.54 -1.83
CA ILE A 64 -5.49 14.74 -1.41
C ILE A 64 -5.05 13.53 -0.61
N PHE A 65 -4.06 12.79 -1.08
CA PHE A 65 -3.47 11.67 -0.35
C PHE A 65 -2.95 12.08 1.03
N LEU A 66 -2.30 13.24 1.10
CA LEU A 66 -1.80 13.83 2.35
C LEU A 66 -2.87 14.33 3.33
N THR A 67 -4.10 14.54 2.88
CA THR A 67 -5.17 15.14 3.69
C THR A 67 -6.27 14.13 3.95
N VAL A 68 -7.01 13.78 2.90
CA VAL A 68 -8.09 12.80 2.95
C VAL A 68 -7.53 11.40 3.15
N GLY A 69 -6.46 11.03 2.44
CA GLY A 69 -5.86 9.70 2.55
C GLY A 69 -5.25 9.40 3.93
N VAL A 70 -4.78 10.42 4.65
CA VAL A 70 -4.38 10.26 6.07
C VAL A 70 -5.59 9.95 6.95
N LEU A 71 -6.70 10.65 6.74
CA LEU A 71 -7.94 10.41 7.49
C LEU A 71 -8.50 9.02 7.21
N ILE A 72 -8.48 8.59 5.94
CA ILE A 72 -8.91 7.24 5.55
C ILE A 72 -7.97 6.18 6.15
N ALA A 73 -6.65 6.35 6.07
CA ALA A 73 -5.71 5.40 6.68
C ALA A 73 -5.91 5.26 8.20
N VAL A 74 -5.99 6.38 8.91
CA VAL A 74 -6.06 6.39 10.37
C VAL A 74 -7.43 5.96 10.87
N PHE A 75 -8.52 6.54 10.35
CA PHE A 75 -9.87 6.27 10.85
C PHE A 75 -10.60 5.22 10.02
N GLY A 76 -10.49 5.29 8.69
CA GLY A 76 -11.11 4.33 7.79
C GLY A 76 -10.54 2.93 8.00
N MET A 77 -9.24 2.75 7.80
CA MET A 77 -8.63 1.42 7.76
C MET A 77 -8.35 0.80 9.14
N ARG A 78 -8.09 1.62 10.17
CA ARG A 78 -7.74 1.09 11.51
C ARG A 78 -8.89 1.07 12.51
N LEU A 79 -9.92 1.92 12.33
CA LEU A 79 -11.08 1.96 13.21
C LEU A 79 -12.35 1.42 12.52
N LEU A 80 -12.72 2.00 11.38
CA LEU A 80 -13.98 1.64 10.71
C LEU A 80 -13.92 0.26 10.04
N PHE A 81 -12.82 -0.07 9.37
CA PHE A 81 -12.70 -1.29 8.58
C PHE A 81 -12.78 -2.57 9.43
N PRO A 82 -12.08 -2.70 10.58
CA PRO A 82 -12.27 -3.86 11.47
C PRO A 82 -13.71 -4.03 11.94
N ILE A 83 -14.42 -2.92 12.23
CA ILE A 83 -15.83 -2.94 12.62
C ILE A 83 -16.72 -3.43 11.47
N VAL A 84 -16.49 -2.94 10.25
CA VAL A 84 -17.25 -3.37 9.05
C VAL A 84 -17.02 -4.84 8.78
N ILE A 85 -15.77 -5.31 8.84
CA ILE A 85 -15.48 -6.73 8.60
C ILE A 85 -16.13 -7.61 9.67
N VAL A 86 -16.05 -7.25 10.95
CA VAL A 86 -16.73 -7.99 12.02
C VAL A 86 -18.24 -8.02 11.80
N ALA A 87 -18.86 -6.90 11.39
CA ALA A 87 -20.28 -6.86 11.09
C ALA A 87 -20.66 -7.88 9.98
N ILE A 88 -19.86 -7.97 8.92
CA ILE A 88 -20.10 -8.89 7.80
C ILE A 88 -19.85 -10.35 8.22
N THR A 89 -18.71 -10.63 8.86
CA THR A 89 -18.28 -12.01 9.16
C THR A 89 -19.04 -12.63 10.32
N ALA A 90 -19.31 -11.85 11.38
CA ALA A 90 -20.10 -12.26 12.53
C ALA A 90 -21.61 -12.12 12.30
N LYS A 91 -22.02 -11.55 11.16
CA LYS A 91 -23.43 -11.29 10.80
C LYS A 91 -24.19 -10.50 11.87
N ILE A 92 -23.51 -9.53 12.48
CA ILE A 92 -24.10 -8.60 13.44
C ILE A 92 -24.26 -7.22 12.79
N SER A 93 -25.18 -6.41 13.32
CA SER A 93 -25.36 -5.06 12.77
C SER A 93 -24.11 -4.18 13.02
N PRO A 94 -23.79 -3.20 12.16
CA PRO A 94 -22.63 -2.32 12.39
C PRO A 94 -22.68 -1.59 13.73
N VAL A 95 -23.88 -1.20 14.18
CA VAL A 95 -24.08 -0.55 15.49
C VAL A 95 -23.76 -1.52 16.63
N GLU A 96 -24.13 -2.78 16.49
CA GLU A 96 -23.79 -3.82 17.47
C GLU A 96 -22.29 -4.11 17.47
N ALA A 97 -21.63 -4.15 16.31
CA ALA A 97 -20.18 -4.29 16.22
C ALA A 97 -19.44 -3.17 16.96
N VAL A 98 -19.91 -1.91 16.83
CA VAL A 98 -19.39 -0.77 17.61
C VAL A 98 -19.60 -0.97 19.11
N ARG A 99 -20.80 -1.40 19.53
CA ARG A 99 -21.09 -1.65 20.95
C ARG A 99 -20.21 -2.77 21.52
N VAL A 100 -20.04 -3.86 20.79
CA VAL A 100 -19.16 -4.96 21.19
C VAL A 100 -17.72 -4.48 21.30
N ALA A 101 -17.25 -3.65 20.36
CA ALA A 101 -15.91 -3.08 20.39
C ALA A 101 -15.63 -2.18 21.61
N ILE A 102 -16.64 -1.45 22.09
CA ILE A 102 -16.51 -0.53 23.24
C ILE A 102 -16.76 -1.26 24.57
N ASP A 103 -17.84 -2.03 24.65
CA ASP A 103 -18.33 -2.58 25.91
C ASP A 103 -17.80 -3.99 26.21
N GLN A 104 -17.34 -4.74 25.19
CA GLN A 104 -16.88 -6.13 25.32
C GLN A 104 -15.57 -6.37 24.54
N PRO A 105 -14.43 -5.77 24.98
CA PRO A 105 -13.16 -5.82 24.26
C PRO A 105 -12.67 -7.23 23.90
N ASP A 106 -12.77 -8.19 24.83
CA ASP A 106 -12.32 -9.56 24.60
C ASP A 106 -13.20 -10.28 23.56
N ARG A 107 -14.51 -10.04 23.61
CA ARG A 107 -15.42 -10.57 22.57
C ARG A 107 -15.10 -9.95 21.22
N TYR A 108 -14.81 -8.65 21.18
CA TYR A 108 -14.44 -7.98 19.94
C TYR A 108 -13.15 -8.56 19.34
N GLN A 109 -12.11 -8.75 20.17
CA GLN A 109 -10.88 -9.44 19.77
C GLN A 109 -11.21 -10.79 19.12
N HIS A 110 -11.98 -11.64 19.81
CA HIS A 110 -12.34 -12.94 19.25
C HIS A 110 -13.10 -12.85 17.92
N LEU A 111 -13.99 -11.87 17.74
CA LEU A 111 -14.69 -11.68 16.47
C LEU A 111 -13.72 -11.25 15.35
N VAL A 112 -12.75 -10.38 15.66
CA VAL A 112 -11.72 -9.96 14.71
C VAL A 112 -10.77 -11.12 14.37
N THR A 113 -10.29 -11.87 15.36
CA THR A 113 -9.45 -13.06 15.15
C THR A 113 -10.19 -14.12 14.34
N ASN A 114 -11.49 -14.34 14.58
CA ASN A 114 -12.29 -15.26 13.78
C ASN A 114 -12.49 -14.81 12.32
N ALA A 115 -12.37 -13.51 12.05
CA ALA A 115 -12.39 -12.94 10.71
C ALA A 115 -11.01 -12.98 10.03
N HIS A 116 -9.92 -13.20 10.78
CA HIS A 116 -8.55 -13.20 10.30
C HIS A 116 -8.34 -14.06 9.03
N PRO A 117 -8.82 -15.33 8.94
CA PRO A 117 -8.66 -16.14 7.74
C PRO A 117 -9.21 -15.50 6.45
N ALA A 118 -10.33 -14.78 6.55
CA ALA A 118 -10.91 -14.10 5.39
C ALA A 118 -10.00 -12.94 4.95
N ILE A 119 -9.54 -12.15 5.92
CA ILE A 119 -8.82 -10.92 5.63
C ILE A 119 -7.39 -11.22 5.18
N ALA A 120 -6.74 -12.19 5.81
CA ALA A 120 -5.42 -12.68 5.42
C ALA A 120 -5.45 -13.29 4.01
N ALA A 121 -6.52 -14.01 3.62
CA ALA A 121 -6.68 -14.49 2.26
C ALA A 121 -6.95 -13.36 1.25
N PHE A 122 -7.83 -12.41 1.59
CA PHE A 122 -8.11 -11.25 0.75
C PHE A 122 -6.86 -10.41 0.51
N GLY A 123 -6.23 -9.94 1.59
CA GLY A 123 -5.03 -9.10 1.55
C GLY A 123 -3.83 -9.87 1.00
N GLY A 124 -3.63 -11.12 1.42
CA GLY A 124 -2.53 -11.96 0.95
C GLY A 124 -2.57 -12.17 -0.57
N ILE A 125 -3.75 -12.47 -1.15
CA ILE A 125 -3.86 -12.60 -2.61
C ILE A 125 -3.74 -11.24 -3.32
N PHE A 126 -4.32 -10.17 -2.78
CA PHE A 126 -4.18 -8.83 -3.35
C PHE A 126 -2.71 -8.38 -3.40
N LEU A 127 -1.97 -8.53 -2.30
CA LEU A 127 -0.55 -8.21 -2.21
C LEU A 127 0.31 -9.16 -3.07
N LEU A 128 -0.07 -10.44 -3.15
CA LEU A 128 0.61 -11.40 -4.03
C LEU A 128 0.48 -10.98 -5.49
N MET A 129 -0.69 -10.49 -5.92
CA MET A 129 -0.88 -9.98 -7.28
C MET A 129 0.05 -8.79 -7.58
N ILE A 130 0.15 -7.82 -6.66
CA ILE A 130 1.10 -6.69 -6.79
C ILE A 130 2.53 -7.21 -6.96
N PHE A 131 2.94 -8.16 -6.13
CA PHE A 131 4.28 -8.73 -6.20
C PHE A 131 4.52 -9.52 -7.50
N LEU A 132 3.53 -10.28 -7.97
CA LEU A 132 3.65 -11.09 -9.18
C LEU A 132 3.71 -10.22 -10.44
N ASP A 133 2.87 -9.19 -10.53
CA ASP A 133 2.94 -8.24 -11.64
C ASP A 133 4.28 -7.53 -11.65
N PHE A 134 4.79 -7.14 -10.48
CA PHE A 134 6.15 -6.65 -10.36
C PHE A 134 7.16 -7.72 -10.81
N ILE A 135 7.17 -8.95 -10.30
CA ILE A 135 8.26 -9.89 -10.59
C ILE A 135 8.30 -10.36 -12.06
N PHE A 136 7.17 -10.29 -12.76
CA PHE A 136 7.03 -10.71 -14.15
C PHE A 136 7.22 -9.58 -15.17
N GLU A 137 7.18 -8.32 -14.74
CA GLU A 137 7.48 -7.17 -15.60
C GLU A 137 8.95 -7.16 -16.07
N ASP A 138 9.16 -6.85 -17.35
CA ASP A 138 10.51 -6.73 -17.91
C ASP A 138 11.06 -5.32 -17.64
N ARG A 139 11.92 -5.21 -16.63
CA ARG A 139 12.56 -3.95 -16.22
C ARG A 139 14.03 -3.85 -16.61
N ASP A 140 14.47 -2.61 -16.85
CA ASP A 140 15.88 -2.28 -17.12
C ASP A 140 16.76 -2.53 -15.89
N ILE A 141 16.25 -2.16 -14.73
CA ILE A 141 16.95 -2.29 -13.47
C ILE A 141 16.38 -3.48 -12.72
N ARG A 142 17.27 -4.34 -12.21
CA ARG A 142 16.93 -5.56 -11.47
C ARG A 142 17.82 -5.66 -10.26
N TRP A 143 17.25 -5.95 -9.09
CA TRP A 143 18.02 -6.09 -7.87
C TRP A 143 18.56 -7.50 -7.73
N LEU A 144 17.70 -8.51 -7.89
CA LEU A 144 18.05 -9.94 -7.87
C LEU A 144 18.03 -10.51 -9.28
N GLY A 145 18.92 -10.03 -10.14
CA GLY A 145 18.90 -10.33 -11.58
C GLY A 145 18.95 -11.83 -11.96
N TRP A 146 19.44 -12.72 -11.09
CA TRP A 146 19.43 -14.17 -11.32
C TRP A 146 18.03 -14.77 -11.17
N LEU A 147 17.18 -14.16 -10.33
CA LEU A 147 15.79 -14.54 -10.08
C LEU A 147 14.84 -13.79 -11.02
N GLU A 148 15.04 -12.48 -11.18
CA GLU A 148 14.15 -11.62 -11.98
C GLU A 148 14.24 -11.89 -13.49
N LYS A 149 15.42 -12.23 -14.04
CA LYS A 149 15.58 -12.53 -15.48
C LYS A 149 14.75 -13.72 -16.00
N PRO A 150 14.77 -14.90 -15.34
CA PRO A 150 13.94 -16.02 -15.79
C PRO A 150 12.45 -15.75 -15.57
N LEU A 151 12.07 -15.07 -14.48
CA LEU A 151 10.68 -14.75 -14.17
C LEU A 151 10.10 -13.74 -15.17
N ALA A 152 10.82 -12.67 -15.52
CA ALA A 152 10.40 -11.71 -16.54
C ALA A 152 10.17 -12.35 -17.92
N LYS A 153 10.95 -13.38 -18.28
CA LYS A 153 10.72 -14.13 -19.53
C LYS A 153 9.42 -14.94 -19.50
N LEU A 154 9.02 -15.45 -18.34
CA LEU A 154 7.75 -16.15 -18.15
C LEU A 154 6.57 -15.18 -18.15
N GLY A 155 6.79 -13.93 -17.71
CA GLY A 155 5.83 -12.83 -17.67
C GLY A 155 5.25 -12.39 -19.02
N LYS A 156 5.77 -12.88 -20.15
CA LYS A 156 5.17 -12.64 -21.48
C LYS A 156 3.78 -13.24 -21.67
N LEU A 157 3.29 -13.99 -20.68
CA LEU A 157 1.94 -14.52 -20.63
C LEU A 157 1.10 -13.57 -19.76
N ASP A 158 0.23 -12.78 -20.38
CA ASP A 158 -0.55 -11.71 -19.73
C ASP A 158 -1.31 -12.16 -18.47
N MET A 159 -1.71 -13.44 -18.39
CA MET A 159 -2.49 -13.99 -17.28
C MET A 159 -1.67 -14.81 -16.27
N LEU A 160 -0.34 -14.81 -16.37
CA LEU A 160 0.50 -15.67 -15.51
C LEU A 160 0.37 -15.30 -14.02
N SER A 161 0.35 -14.01 -13.68
CA SER A 161 0.16 -13.55 -12.30
C SER A 161 -1.13 -14.10 -11.70
N VAL A 162 -2.24 -14.01 -12.46
CA VAL A 162 -3.55 -14.51 -12.05
C VAL A 162 -3.51 -16.02 -11.82
N VAL A 163 -2.90 -16.77 -12.74
CA VAL A 163 -2.79 -18.24 -12.63
C VAL A 163 -1.98 -18.63 -11.40
N VAL A 164 -0.82 -18.00 -11.17
CA VAL A 164 0.04 -18.29 -10.01
C VAL A 164 -0.67 -17.93 -8.70
N ALA A 165 -1.37 -16.79 -8.65
CA ALA A 165 -2.16 -16.39 -7.49
C ALA A 165 -3.33 -17.35 -7.21
N LEU A 166 -4.03 -17.83 -8.24
CA LEU A 166 -5.10 -18.84 -8.09
C LEU A 166 -4.54 -20.17 -7.57
N ILE A 167 -3.38 -20.60 -8.06
CA ILE A 167 -2.71 -21.81 -7.56
C ILE A 167 -2.33 -21.63 -6.08
N ALA A 168 -1.72 -20.49 -5.72
CA ALA A 168 -1.37 -20.18 -4.34
C ALA A 168 -2.61 -20.17 -3.43
N LEU A 169 -3.70 -19.54 -3.88
CA LEU A 169 -4.98 -19.52 -3.18
C LEU A 169 -5.56 -20.93 -3.00
N LEU A 170 -5.53 -21.75 -4.04
CA LEU A 170 -6.03 -23.12 -3.98
C LEU A 170 -5.20 -23.96 -2.99
N VAL A 171 -3.88 -23.85 -3.04
CA VAL A 171 -2.97 -24.51 -2.09
C VAL A 171 -3.25 -24.06 -0.67
N ALA A 172 -3.38 -22.75 -0.42
CA ALA A 172 -3.71 -22.21 0.89
C ALA A 172 -5.07 -22.75 1.39
N ALA A 173 -6.08 -22.78 0.51
CA ALA A 173 -7.41 -23.29 0.84
C ALA A 173 -7.38 -24.79 1.21
N VAL A 174 -6.68 -25.63 0.45
CA VAL A 174 -6.70 -27.08 0.68
C VAL A 174 -5.72 -27.55 1.77
N THR A 175 -4.70 -26.77 2.11
CA THR A 175 -3.67 -27.17 3.10
C THR A 175 -3.76 -26.40 4.42
N VAL A 176 -4.00 -25.09 4.35
CA VAL A 176 -3.96 -24.18 5.49
C VAL A 176 -5.37 -23.98 6.06
N ALA A 177 -6.38 -23.80 5.21
CA ALA A 177 -7.73 -23.44 5.63
C ALA A 177 -8.59 -24.61 6.14
N THR A 178 -8.18 -25.87 5.92
CA THR A 178 -8.96 -27.06 6.29
C THR A 178 -9.02 -27.33 7.80
N ALA A 179 -8.05 -26.80 8.56
CA ALA A 179 -7.93 -27.04 9.99
C ALA A 179 -7.35 -25.81 10.70
N VAL A 180 -8.10 -24.71 10.70
CA VAL A 180 -7.71 -23.46 11.38
C VAL A 180 -7.97 -23.59 12.88
N PRO A 181 -7.01 -23.27 13.76
CA PRO A 181 -7.21 -23.32 15.21
C PRO A 181 -8.36 -22.40 15.65
N LEU A 182 -9.17 -22.88 16.61
CA LEU A 182 -10.17 -22.05 17.26
C LEU A 182 -9.52 -21.25 18.39
N ASP A 183 -9.65 -19.93 18.34
CA ASP A 183 -9.10 -19.03 19.34
C ASP A 183 -9.79 -19.27 20.71
N GLY A 184 -9.00 -19.62 21.73
CA GLY A 184 -9.48 -19.90 23.08
C GLY A 184 -10.20 -21.25 23.31
N ALA A 185 -10.22 -22.17 22.33
CA ALA A 185 -10.88 -23.48 22.46
C ALA A 185 -10.06 -24.63 21.89
N HIS A 186 -10.29 -25.86 22.38
CA HIS A 186 -9.70 -27.06 21.78
C HIS A 186 -10.47 -27.46 20.52
N GLY A 187 -9.83 -27.36 19.36
CA GLY A 187 -10.38 -27.83 18.09
C GLY A 187 -9.88 -27.03 16.89
N THR A 188 -10.26 -27.49 15.71
CA THR A 188 -10.03 -26.79 14.45
C THR A 188 -11.33 -26.62 13.69
N VAL A 189 -11.41 -25.58 12.87
CA VAL A 189 -12.55 -25.30 12.00
C VAL A 189 -12.11 -25.22 10.55
N ASP A 190 -12.92 -25.78 9.66
CA ASP A 190 -12.73 -25.64 8.23
C ASP A 190 -13.18 -24.25 7.77
N LYS A 191 -12.25 -23.48 7.23
CA LYS A 191 -12.43 -22.15 6.66
C LYS A 191 -12.16 -22.12 5.16
N THR A 192 -12.08 -23.26 4.48
CA THR A 192 -11.77 -23.40 3.06
C THR A 192 -12.64 -22.48 2.18
N ALA A 193 -13.96 -22.52 2.36
CA ALA A 193 -14.88 -21.67 1.61
C ALA A 193 -14.66 -20.18 1.91
N THR A 194 -14.35 -19.82 3.16
CA THR A 194 -14.08 -18.43 3.56
C THR A 194 -12.80 -17.91 2.89
N VAL A 195 -11.74 -18.71 2.91
CA VAL A 195 -10.45 -18.37 2.30
C VAL A 195 -10.57 -18.26 0.78
N LEU A 196 -11.26 -19.20 0.11
CA LEU A 196 -11.48 -19.13 -1.34
C LEU A 196 -12.27 -17.89 -1.74
N LEU A 197 -13.42 -17.63 -1.09
CA LEU A 197 -14.27 -16.48 -1.42
C LEU A 197 -13.54 -15.16 -1.17
N ALA A 198 -12.85 -15.04 -0.05
CA ALA A 198 -12.13 -13.82 0.29
C ALA A 198 -10.90 -13.60 -0.59
N GLY A 199 -10.12 -14.66 -0.89
CA GLY A 199 -8.98 -14.59 -1.79
C GLY A 199 -9.38 -14.25 -3.23
N VAL A 200 -10.47 -14.82 -3.75
CA VAL A 200 -11.06 -14.40 -5.03
C VAL A 200 -11.50 -12.95 -4.96
N GLY A 201 -12.10 -12.51 -3.86
CA GLY A 201 -12.43 -11.11 -3.62
C GLY A 201 -11.21 -10.18 -3.71
N GLY A 202 -10.08 -10.58 -3.12
CA GLY A 202 -8.82 -9.84 -3.19
C GLY A 202 -8.28 -9.74 -4.61
N MET A 203 -8.33 -10.85 -5.35
CA MET A 203 -7.96 -10.88 -6.78
C MET A 203 -8.87 -10.00 -7.64
N ILE A 204 -10.18 -10.05 -7.42
CA ILE A 204 -11.14 -9.19 -8.13
C ILE A 204 -10.86 -7.72 -7.82
N ALA A 205 -10.62 -7.36 -6.56
CA ALA A 205 -10.28 -5.99 -6.18
C ALA A 205 -9.01 -5.51 -6.90
N TYR A 206 -7.98 -6.36 -6.97
CA TYR A 206 -6.77 -6.06 -7.72
C TYR A 206 -7.04 -5.81 -9.21
N LEU A 207 -7.74 -6.73 -9.88
CA LEU A 207 -8.03 -6.65 -11.31
C LEU A 207 -8.93 -5.46 -11.66
N ILE A 208 -9.91 -5.13 -10.82
CA ILE A 208 -10.78 -3.96 -11.02
C ILE A 208 -9.94 -2.69 -10.95
N VAL A 209 -9.11 -2.55 -9.92
CA VAL A 209 -8.37 -1.31 -9.71
C VAL A 209 -7.26 -1.13 -10.76
N GLY A 210 -6.52 -2.20 -11.07
CA GLY A 210 -5.50 -2.19 -12.11
C GLY A 210 -6.08 -2.03 -13.52
N GLY A 211 -7.11 -2.80 -13.86
CA GLY A 211 -7.74 -2.77 -15.18
C GLY A 211 -8.42 -1.43 -15.50
N ILE A 212 -9.00 -0.77 -14.51
CA ILE A 212 -9.58 0.56 -14.71
C ILE A 212 -8.48 1.62 -14.88
N SER A 213 -7.35 1.53 -14.18
CA SER A 213 -6.22 2.46 -14.38
C SER A 213 -5.69 2.36 -15.81
N GLY A 214 -5.40 1.14 -16.27
CA GLY A 214 -4.92 0.91 -17.64
C GLY A 214 -5.89 1.40 -18.71
N TYR A 215 -7.19 1.12 -18.55
CA TYR A 215 -8.21 1.62 -19.49
C TYR A 215 -8.22 3.15 -19.61
N PHE A 216 -8.02 3.89 -18.51
CA PHE A 216 -7.97 5.35 -18.57
C PHE A 216 -6.63 5.88 -19.08
N GLU A 217 -5.53 5.16 -18.86
CA GLU A 217 -4.22 5.48 -19.45
C GLU A 217 -4.24 5.30 -20.97
N ASP A 218 -4.77 4.18 -21.47
CA ASP A 218 -4.93 3.93 -22.91
C ASP A 218 -5.79 5.03 -23.57
N GLN A 219 -6.90 5.42 -22.95
CA GLN A 219 -7.74 6.51 -23.47
C GLN A 219 -7.06 7.88 -23.43
N LEU A 220 -6.14 8.11 -22.48
CA LEU A 220 -5.37 9.35 -22.42
C LEU A 220 -4.37 9.40 -23.56
N GLU A 221 -3.68 8.29 -23.84
CA GLU A 221 -2.77 8.17 -24.97
C GLU A 221 -3.51 8.38 -26.30
N ASP A 222 -4.68 7.75 -26.47
CA ASP A 222 -5.54 7.96 -27.65
C ASP A 222 -5.97 9.43 -27.81
N GLU A 223 -6.36 10.11 -26.71
CA GLU A 223 -6.76 11.53 -26.74
C GLU A 223 -5.57 12.50 -26.96
N GLU A 224 -4.35 12.11 -26.56
CA GLU A 224 -3.11 12.86 -26.80
C GLU A 224 -2.67 12.75 -28.27
N ASP A 225 -2.69 11.54 -28.85
CA ASP A 225 -2.36 11.29 -30.24
C ASP A 225 -3.35 11.97 -31.20
N ASP A 226 -4.67 11.90 -30.92
CA ASP A 226 -5.71 12.63 -31.68
C ASP A 226 -5.57 14.17 -31.58
N GLY A 227 -4.84 14.67 -30.57
CA GLY A 227 -4.61 16.10 -30.33
C GLY A 227 -3.41 16.70 -31.05
N ASP A 228 -2.40 15.89 -31.40
CA ASP A 228 -1.16 16.31 -32.05
C ASP A 228 -1.24 16.29 -33.60
N ASP A 229 -2.23 15.59 -34.16
CA ASP A 229 -2.52 15.51 -35.61
C ASP A 229 -2.97 16.86 -36.25
N GLY A 230 -2.99 17.96 -35.48
CA GLY A 230 -3.35 19.30 -35.92
C GLY A 230 -2.20 20.17 -36.45
N GLU A 231 -0.93 19.79 -36.25
CA GLU A 231 0.23 20.65 -36.59
C GLU A 231 1.07 20.08 -37.74
N GLN A 232 0.45 19.92 -38.92
CA GLN A 232 1.22 19.74 -40.16
C GLN A 232 2.10 20.99 -40.42
N PRO A 233 3.41 20.84 -40.71
CA PRO A 233 4.23 21.98 -41.08
C PRO A 233 3.75 22.51 -42.43
N ALA A 234 3.05 23.65 -42.39
CA ALA A 234 2.57 24.33 -43.58
C ALA A 234 3.76 24.75 -44.46
N GLY A 235 4.05 23.92 -45.46
CA GLY A 235 4.75 24.33 -46.68
C GLY A 235 3.92 25.38 -47.44
N GLN A 236 4.64 26.27 -48.12
CA GLN A 236 4.23 27.55 -48.68
C GLN A 236 3.03 27.57 -49.65
N ASP A 237 2.39 28.75 -49.67
CA ASP A 237 1.63 29.45 -50.73
C ASP A 237 0.09 29.31 -50.86
N GLY A 238 -0.60 30.45 -50.57
CA GLY A 238 -1.94 30.79 -51.09
C GLY A 238 -2.87 31.58 -50.12
N PRO A 239 -3.45 32.76 -50.49
CA PRO A 239 -4.21 33.60 -49.55
C PRO A 239 -5.74 33.42 -49.58
N GLN A 240 -6.35 33.51 -48.38
CA GLN A 240 -7.77 33.77 -48.02
C GLN A 240 -8.76 32.58 -48.25
N ALA A 241 -9.74 32.25 -47.39
CA ALA A 241 -10.39 32.96 -46.30
C ALA A 241 -11.09 31.99 -45.29
N ALA A 242 -11.17 32.44 -44.03
CA ALA A 242 -12.29 32.33 -43.07
C ALA A 242 -12.87 30.97 -42.61
N ALA A 243 -13.08 30.94 -41.28
CA ALA A 243 -14.07 30.19 -40.50
C ALA A 243 -13.72 28.75 -40.08
N GLY A 244 -13.17 28.64 -38.86
CA GLY A 244 -13.04 27.39 -38.13
C GLY A 244 -12.54 27.54 -36.68
N ALA A 245 -12.74 28.70 -36.04
CA ALA A 245 -12.42 28.86 -34.62
C ALA A 245 -13.50 28.19 -33.77
N GLY A 246 -13.29 26.93 -33.36
CA GLY A 246 -14.26 26.23 -32.51
C GLY A 246 -13.88 24.86 -31.94
N GLY A 247 -12.70 24.30 -32.23
CA GLY A 247 -12.34 22.94 -31.79
C GLY A 247 -11.62 22.84 -30.43
N GLY A 248 -10.66 23.73 -30.14
CA GLY A 248 -9.65 23.48 -29.10
C GLY A 248 -10.09 23.54 -27.63
N ARG A 249 -11.34 23.91 -27.31
CA ARG A 249 -11.79 24.10 -25.91
C ARG A 249 -12.59 22.93 -25.33
N LYS A 250 -13.00 21.96 -26.16
CA LYS A 250 -13.66 20.73 -25.72
C LYS A 250 -12.65 19.63 -25.34
N ASN A 251 -11.57 19.45 -26.11
CA ASN A 251 -10.58 18.40 -25.85
C ASN A 251 -9.82 18.61 -24.53
N GLY A 252 -9.38 19.84 -24.22
CA GLY A 252 -8.66 20.09 -22.96
C GLY A 252 -9.50 19.88 -21.68
N LYS A 253 -10.84 19.89 -21.76
CA LYS A 253 -11.70 19.50 -20.63
C LYS A 253 -11.90 17.99 -20.54
N SER A 254 -11.83 17.27 -21.67
CA SER A 254 -11.87 15.80 -21.71
C SER A 254 -10.63 15.22 -21.05
N MET A 255 -9.45 15.65 -21.50
CA MET A 255 -8.14 15.19 -21.03
C MET A 255 -7.93 15.46 -19.52
N VAL A 256 -8.26 16.68 -19.04
CA VAL A 256 -8.20 16.99 -17.60
C VAL A 256 -9.17 16.13 -16.78
N GLY A 257 -10.35 15.83 -17.33
CA GLY A 257 -11.34 14.97 -16.70
C GLY A 257 -10.90 13.51 -16.66
N LEU A 258 -10.27 13.02 -17.73
CA LEU A 258 -9.79 11.65 -17.89
C LEU A 258 -8.57 11.39 -17.01
N ALA A 259 -7.59 12.29 -16.99
CA ALA A 259 -6.45 12.25 -16.07
C ALA A 259 -6.89 12.35 -14.60
N GLY A 260 -7.92 13.14 -14.32
CA GLY A 260 -8.54 13.20 -13.00
C GLY A 260 -9.16 11.87 -12.57
N LYS A 261 -9.79 11.14 -13.49
CA LYS A 261 -10.34 9.80 -13.22
C LYS A 261 -9.24 8.77 -13.01
N ALA A 262 -8.23 8.72 -13.87
CA ALA A 262 -7.10 7.80 -13.71
C ALA A 262 -6.44 7.97 -12.32
N ALA A 263 -6.10 9.21 -11.97
CA ALA A 263 -5.48 9.51 -10.68
C ALA A 263 -6.40 9.25 -9.47
N PHE A 264 -7.73 9.34 -9.63
CA PHE A 264 -8.68 8.90 -8.61
C PHE A 264 -8.61 7.39 -8.37
N PHE A 265 -8.51 6.56 -9.42
CA PHE A 265 -8.38 5.12 -9.28
C PHE A 265 -7.02 4.72 -8.69
N VAL A 266 -5.94 5.40 -9.05
CA VAL A 266 -4.63 5.23 -8.39
C VAL A 266 -4.68 5.66 -6.91
N PHE A 267 -5.46 6.70 -6.59
CA PHE A 267 -5.71 7.07 -5.19
C PHE A 267 -6.49 5.97 -4.43
N LEU A 268 -7.54 5.40 -5.03
CA LEU A 268 -8.24 4.26 -4.44
C LEU A 268 -7.33 3.03 -4.28
N TYR A 269 -6.46 2.78 -5.26
CA TYR A 269 -5.46 1.72 -5.21
C TYR A 269 -4.55 1.85 -3.99
N LEU A 270 -4.04 3.07 -3.75
CA LEU A 270 -3.23 3.36 -2.56
C LEU A 270 -3.99 3.05 -1.26
N GLU A 271 -5.25 3.46 -1.14
CA GLU A 271 -6.02 3.20 0.07
C GLU A 271 -6.36 1.70 0.26
N VAL A 272 -6.53 0.93 -0.82
CA VAL A 272 -6.72 -0.54 -0.75
C VAL A 272 -5.42 -1.25 -0.36
N ILE A 273 -4.28 -0.76 -0.83
CA ILE A 273 -2.97 -1.22 -0.36
C ILE A 273 -2.85 -1.00 1.15
N ASP A 274 -3.12 0.23 1.61
CA ASP A 274 -3.09 0.54 3.04
C ASP A 274 -4.08 -0.29 3.85
N ALA A 275 -5.26 -0.58 3.29
CA ALA A 275 -6.24 -1.47 3.91
C ALA A 275 -5.65 -2.84 4.20
N SER A 276 -5.04 -3.44 3.18
CA SER A 276 -4.48 -4.79 3.23
C SER A 276 -3.36 -4.88 4.26
N PHE A 277 -2.50 -3.87 4.32
CA PHE A 277 -1.41 -3.80 5.29
C PHE A 277 -1.85 -3.42 6.71
N SER A 278 -2.87 -2.56 6.85
CA SER A 278 -3.30 -2.08 8.16
C SER A 278 -3.88 -3.18 9.05
N PHE A 279 -4.41 -4.25 8.45
CA PHE A 279 -5.05 -5.31 9.20
C PHE A 279 -4.05 -6.14 10.00
N ASP A 280 -2.85 -6.39 9.45
CA ASP A 280 -1.75 -7.07 10.14
C ASP A 280 -1.35 -6.30 11.40
N GLY A 281 -1.21 -4.96 11.28
CA GLY A 281 -0.94 -4.08 12.43
C GLY A 281 -2.05 -4.09 13.49
N VAL A 282 -3.32 -4.21 13.10
CA VAL A 282 -4.45 -4.32 14.05
C VAL A 282 -4.45 -5.66 14.77
N ILE A 283 -4.15 -6.76 14.08
CA ILE A 283 -4.03 -8.09 14.69
C ILE A 283 -2.85 -8.15 15.66
N GLY A 284 -1.69 -7.65 15.24
CA GLY A 284 -0.52 -7.54 16.11
C GLY A 284 -0.77 -6.65 17.34
N ALA A 285 -1.63 -5.64 17.23
CA ALA A 285 -2.02 -4.80 18.36
C ALA A 285 -2.80 -5.53 19.44
N PHE A 286 -3.63 -6.52 19.08
CA PHE A 286 -4.36 -7.35 20.04
C PHE A 286 -3.44 -8.22 20.91
N ALA A 287 -2.21 -8.49 20.46
CA ALA A 287 -1.20 -9.14 21.30
C ALA A 287 -0.72 -8.24 22.45
N ILE A 288 -0.94 -6.92 22.36
CA ILE A 288 -0.52 -5.92 23.36
C ILE A 288 -1.70 -5.42 24.19
N THR A 289 -2.85 -5.13 23.57
CA THR A 289 -4.03 -4.61 24.27
C THR A 289 -5.33 -4.93 23.53
N ASN A 290 -6.40 -5.18 24.28
CA ASN A 290 -7.74 -5.33 23.73
C ASN A 290 -8.51 -4.01 23.68
N GLN A 291 -7.95 -2.93 24.25
CA GLN A 291 -8.63 -1.65 24.37
C GLN A 291 -8.59 -0.90 23.04
N ILE A 292 -9.74 -0.82 22.36
CA ILE A 292 -9.84 -0.23 21.01
C ILE A 292 -9.36 1.23 20.96
N PHE A 293 -9.58 2.01 22.02
CA PHE A 293 -9.11 3.40 22.05
C PHE A 293 -7.58 3.52 22.18
N GLN A 294 -6.93 2.58 22.87
CA GLN A 294 -5.46 2.53 22.95
C GLN A 294 -4.87 2.08 21.61
N MET A 295 -5.48 1.08 20.97
CA MET A 295 -5.12 0.65 19.62
C MET A 295 -5.27 1.76 18.59
N ALA A 296 -6.44 2.41 18.54
CA ALA A 296 -6.72 3.50 17.62
C ALA A 296 -5.74 4.67 17.80
N LEU A 297 -5.38 5.02 19.04
CA LEU A 297 -4.41 6.07 19.29
C LEU A 297 -2.98 5.66 18.92
N GLY A 298 -2.54 4.48 19.36
CA GLY A 298 -1.18 3.97 19.12
C GLY A 298 -0.91 3.74 17.64
N LEU A 299 -1.76 2.94 16.98
CA LEU A 299 -1.66 2.67 15.55
C LEU A 299 -1.94 3.93 14.72
N GLY A 300 -2.84 4.80 15.18
CA GLY A 300 -3.12 6.08 14.50
C GLY A 300 -1.91 7.02 14.48
N ILE A 301 -1.17 7.11 15.59
CA ILE A 301 0.11 7.85 15.63
C ILE A 301 1.12 7.23 14.66
N GLY A 302 1.25 5.90 14.65
CA GLY A 302 2.16 5.22 13.73
C GLY A 302 1.81 5.45 12.26
N ALA A 303 0.53 5.33 11.90
CA ALA A 303 0.02 5.62 10.56
C ALA A 303 0.34 7.05 10.10
N LEU A 304 0.24 8.04 10.98
CA LEU A 304 0.63 9.42 10.69
C LEU A 304 2.13 9.54 10.37
N TYR A 305 2.98 8.81 11.08
CA TYR A 305 4.41 8.76 10.77
C TYR A 305 4.69 8.09 9.44
N ILE A 306 4.07 6.95 9.16
CA ILE A 306 4.20 6.24 7.88
C ILE A 306 3.81 7.16 6.73
N ARG A 307 2.69 7.88 6.85
CA ARG A 307 2.25 8.87 5.87
C ARG A 307 3.25 10.02 5.69
N SER A 308 3.79 10.53 6.79
CA SER A 308 4.82 11.60 6.75
C SER A 308 6.10 11.11 6.08
N LEU A 309 6.46 9.85 6.32
CA LEU A 309 7.61 9.19 5.73
C LEU A 309 7.41 8.96 4.23
N THR A 310 6.25 8.49 3.78
CA THR A 310 5.90 8.38 2.36
C THR A 310 6.16 9.69 1.63
N VAL A 311 5.68 10.79 2.19
CA VAL A 311 5.83 12.12 1.56
C VAL A 311 7.25 12.65 1.65
N TYR A 312 7.97 12.32 2.73
CA TYR A 312 9.39 12.61 2.82
C TYR A 312 10.16 11.91 1.70
N LEU A 313 9.92 10.62 1.46
CA LEU A 313 10.57 9.82 0.42
C LEU A 313 10.29 10.38 -0.99
N VAL A 314 9.04 10.78 -1.26
CA VAL A 314 8.67 11.40 -2.55
C VAL A 314 9.36 12.76 -2.73
N ARG A 315 9.27 13.66 -1.75
CA ARG A 315 9.82 15.02 -1.88
C ARG A 315 11.34 15.06 -1.93
N LYS A 316 12.00 14.07 -1.34
CA LYS A 316 13.46 13.97 -1.35
C LYS A 316 14.00 13.30 -2.61
N GLY A 317 13.14 12.71 -3.45
CA GLY A 317 13.61 11.88 -4.57
C GLY A 317 14.40 10.66 -4.09
N THR A 318 14.16 10.18 -2.85
CA THR A 318 14.96 9.10 -2.24
C THR A 318 14.83 7.79 -3.03
N LEU A 319 13.68 7.55 -3.66
CA LEU A 319 13.49 6.40 -4.53
C LEU A 319 14.33 6.49 -5.81
N ASP A 320 14.59 7.69 -6.31
CA ASP A 320 15.39 7.92 -7.51
C ASP A 320 16.89 7.85 -7.18
N ASP A 321 17.27 8.41 -6.02
CA ASP A 321 18.64 8.30 -5.48
C ASP A 321 19.02 6.84 -5.15
N TYR A 322 18.06 6.04 -4.65
CA TYR A 322 18.27 4.66 -4.23
C TYR A 322 17.45 3.70 -5.06
N VAL A 323 17.95 3.42 -6.26
CA VAL A 323 17.26 2.67 -7.30
C VAL A 323 16.70 1.30 -6.87
N TYR A 324 17.37 0.54 -5.99
CA TYR A 324 16.85 -0.76 -5.56
C TYR A 324 15.81 -0.68 -4.44
N LEU A 325 15.57 0.50 -3.85
CA LEU A 325 14.68 0.65 -2.70
C LEU A 325 13.24 0.22 -3.03
N GLU A 326 12.76 0.56 -4.21
CA GLU A 326 11.46 0.11 -4.73
C GLU A 326 11.40 -1.41 -4.91
N HIS A 327 12.49 -2.03 -5.40
CA HIS A 327 12.57 -3.48 -5.54
C HIS A 327 12.47 -4.17 -4.18
N GLY A 328 13.28 -3.72 -3.21
CA GLY A 328 13.25 -4.26 -1.85
C GLY A 328 11.87 -4.20 -1.24
N ALA A 329 11.14 -3.12 -1.50
CA ALA A 329 9.78 -2.95 -1.03
C ALA A 329 8.81 -3.95 -1.67
N HIS A 330 8.88 -4.17 -2.99
CA HIS A 330 8.04 -5.19 -3.63
C HIS A 330 8.35 -6.61 -3.12
N TYR A 331 9.63 -6.93 -2.87
CA TYR A 331 9.99 -8.19 -2.22
C TYR A 331 9.43 -8.30 -0.79
N ALA A 332 9.38 -7.20 -0.04
CA ALA A 332 8.73 -7.16 1.27
C ALA A 332 7.22 -7.39 1.16
N ILE A 333 6.53 -6.78 0.18
CA ILE A 333 5.12 -7.09 -0.12
C ILE A 333 4.94 -8.58 -0.40
N GLY A 334 5.76 -9.17 -1.27
CA GLY A 334 5.66 -10.58 -1.63
C GLY A 334 5.88 -11.50 -0.43
N ALA A 335 6.84 -11.16 0.44
CA ALA A 335 7.06 -11.87 1.69
C ALA A 335 5.84 -11.75 2.62
N LEU A 336 5.29 -10.55 2.79
CA LEU A 336 4.09 -10.37 3.62
C LEU A 336 2.88 -11.12 3.06
N ALA A 337 2.68 -11.10 1.75
CA ALA A 337 1.60 -11.84 1.10
C ALA A 337 1.64 -13.34 1.44
N VAL A 338 2.85 -13.93 1.43
CA VAL A 338 3.07 -15.32 1.84
C VAL A 338 2.84 -15.50 3.34
N ILE A 339 3.35 -14.58 4.17
CA ILE A 339 3.16 -14.62 5.62
C ILE A 339 1.67 -14.58 5.96
N LEU A 340 0.88 -13.68 5.36
CA LEU A 340 -0.57 -13.61 5.55
C LEU A 340 -1.27 -14.94 5.19
N LEU A 341 -0.90 -15.58 4.09
CA LEU A 341 -1.47 -16.89 3.75
C LEU A 341 -1.09 -17.98 4.76
N VAL A 342 0.12 -17.92 5.34
CA VAL A 342 0.59 -18.85 6.37
C VAL A 342 -0.10 -18.59 7.72
N THR A 343 -0.33 -17.31 8.07
CA THR A 343 -0.94 -16.92 9.35
C THR A 343 -2.38 -17.37 9.49
N ILE A 344 -3.05 -17.75 8.39
CA ILE A 344 -4.40 -18.34 8.41
C ILE A 344 -4.48 -19.53 9.37
N LYS A 345 -3.39 -20.31 9.54
CA LYS A 345 -3.34 -21.47 10.44
C LYS A 345 -2.23 -21.40 11.47
N TYR A 346 -1.09 -20.82 11.10
CA TYR A 346 0.12 -20.86 11.94
C TYR A 346 0.36 -19.49 12.55
N GLU A 347 0.49 -19.42 13.87
CA GLU A 347 0.89 -18.17 14.51
C GLU A 347 2.32 -17.80 14.10
N VAL A 348 2.47 -16.67 13.42
CA VAL A 348 3.77 -16.08 13.08
C VAL A 348 4.02 -14.95 14.05
N ASN A 349 5.23 -14.87 14.60
CA ASN A 349 5.58 -13.80 15.51
C ASN A 349 5.68 -12.47 14.74
N GLU A 350 5.00 -11.43 15.21
CA GLU A 350 4.99 -10.11 14.58
C GLU A 350 6.38 -9.49 14.42
N VAL A 351 7.30 -9.81 15.34
CA VAL A 351 8.70 -9.37 15.23
C VAL A 351 9.35 -10.01 14.01
N VAL A 352 9.04 -11.27 13.68
CA VAL A 352 9.55 -11.94 12.48
C VAL A 352 8.98 -11.29 11.24
N THR A 353 7.66 -11.05 11.20
CA THR A 353 6.99 -10.36 10.08
C THR A 353 7.63 -9.00 9.81
N GLY A 354 7.77 -8.17 10.84
CA GLY A 354 8.41 -6.85 10.73
C GLY A 354 9.89 -6.91 10.34
N LEU A 355 10.65 -7.84 10.93
CA LEU A 355 12.08 -7.98 10.63
C LEU A 355 12.33 -8.38 9.18
N VAL A 356 11.48 -9.24 8.58
CA VAL A 356 11.62 -9.63 7.17
C VAL A 356 11.53 -8.40 6.27
N GLY A 357 10.52 -7.55 6.47
CA GLY A 357 10.38 -6.29 5.73
C GLY A 357 11.58 -5.37 5.94
N VAL A 358 11.97 -5.11 7.19
CA VAL A 358 13.12 -4.24 7.52
C VAL A 358 14.42 -4.75 6.89
N VAL A 359 14.69 -6.05 6.93
CA VAL A 359 15.90 -6.65 6.36
C VAL A 359 15.92 -6.51 4.84
N LEU A 360 14.79 -6.74 4.16
CA LEU A 360 14.70 -6.59 2.70
C LEU A 360 14.92 -5.15 2.26
N ILE A 361 14.27 -4.19 2.94
CA ILE A 361 14.47 -2.77 2.64
C ILE A 361 15.90 -2.32 2.94
N ALA A 362 16.47 -2.73 4.08
CA ALA A 362 17.84 -2.40 4.43
C ALA A 362 18.83 -2.98 3.41
N ALA A 363 18.65 -4.24 2.99
CA ALA A 363 19.49 -4.87 1.99
C ALA A 363 19.41 -4.16 0.63
N ALA A 364 18.21 -3.73 0.22
CA ALA A 364 18.00 -2.95 -1.00
C ALA A 364 18.64 -1.56 -0.93
N TYR A 365 18.52 -0.88 0.21
CA TYR A 365 19.18 0.39 0.48
C TYR A 365 20.71 0.23 0.41
N PHE A 366 21.29 -0.73 1.13
CA PHE A 366 22.74 -0.97 1.12
C PHE A 366 23.24 -1.33 -0.28
N SER A 367 22.50 -2.16 -1.02
CA SER A 367 22.83 -2.51 -2.42
C SER A 367 22.85 -1.27 -3.31
N SER A 368 21.91 -0.34 -3.10
CA SER A 368 21.84 0.93 -3.84
C SER A 368 23.02 1.84 -3.49
N VAL A 369 23.36 1.95 -2.20
CA VAL A 369 24.54 2.71 -1.74
C VAL A 369 25.83 2.15 -2.37
N VAL A 370 25.99 0.82 -2.38
CA VAL A 370 27.16 0.16 -2.98
C VAL A 370 27.21 0.42 -4.49
N ARG A 371 26.08 0.34 -5.19
CA ARG A 371 26.00 0.68 -6.62
C ARG A 371 26.38 2.13 -6.86
N ASN A 372 25.82 3.08 -6.12
CA ASN A 372 26.10 4.51 -6.29
C ASN A 372 27.58 4.83 -6.04
N ARG A 373 28.22 4.18 -5.06
CA ARG A 373 29.66 4.30 -4.84
C ARG A 373 30.46 3.79 -6.04
N ARG A 374 30.15 2.60 -6.57
CA ARG A 374 30.84 2.04 -7.75
C ARG A 374 30.65 2.89 -9.01
N HIS A 375 29.45 3.44 -9.22
CA HIS A 375 29.20 4.34 -10.34
C HIS A 375 29.90 5.70 -10.15
N GLY A 376 29.94 6.23 -8.92
CA GLY A 376 30.70 7.44 -8.58
C GLY A 376 32.22 7.27 -8.67
N GLU A 377 32.75 6.07 -8.45
CA GLU A 377 34.17 5.74 -8.64
C GLU A 377 34.53 5.55 -10.12
N ASN A 378 33.60 5.06 -10.95
CA ASN A 378 33.80 4.92 -12.40
C ASN A 378 33.57 6.22 -13.19
N SER A 379 32.88 7.21 -12.61
CA SER A 379 32.68 8.54 -13.20
C SER A 379 33.74 9.50 -12.65
N GLY A 380 35.00 9.28 -13.04
CA GLY A 380 36.14 10.15 -12.75
C GLY A 380 36.06 11.55 -13.38
N GLU A 381 34.88 12.17 -13.43
CA GLU A 381 34.65 13.54 -13.87
C GLU A 381 34.03 14.37 -12.73
N PRO A 382 34.68 15.46 -12.30
CA PRO A 382 34.11 16.36 -11.30
C PRO A 382 33.08 17.30 -11.96
N GLY A 383 31.81 17.15 -11.59
CA GLY A 383 30.68 18.02 -12.01
C GLY A 383 29.68 17.22 -12.83
N GLU A 384 28.43 17.03 -12.41
CA GLU A 384 27.41 18.06 -12.34
C GLU A 384 26.34 17.59 -11.34
N ARG A 385 26.24 18.23 -10.16
CA ARG A 385 25.05 18.03 -9.32
C ARG A 385 23.95 18.84 -9.98
N THR A 386 23.00 18.17 -10.60
CA THR A 386 21.73 18.76 -11.00
C THR A 386 21.01 19.16 -9.71
N GLU A 387 21.26 20.38 -9.24
CA GLU A 387 20.37 21.04 -8.29
C GLU A 387 19.02 21.18 -8.98
N VAL A 388 18.10 20.28 -8.68
CA VAL A 388 16.68 20.45 -9.01
C VAL A 388 16.24 21.71 -8.27
N THR A 389 16.15 22.82 -9.00
CA THR A 389 15.62 24.07 -8.50
C THR A 389 14.20 23.82 -8.02
N SER A 390 14.01 23.76 -6.70
CA SER A 390 12.67 23.74 -6.11
C SER A 390 12.02 25.08 -6.43
N GLY A 391 11.23 25.13 -7.49
CA GLY A 391 10.29 26.20 -7.76
C GLY A 391 9.33 26.31 -6.59
N VAL A 392 9.23 27.54 -6.08
CA VAL A 392 8.47 27.99 -4.90
C VAL A 392 7.04 27.45 -4.84
#